data_AF-A0A2S6H3E1-F1
#
_entry.id   AF-A0A2S6H3E1-F1
#
_cell.length_a   1.000
_cell.length_b   1.000
_cell.length_c   1.000
_cell.angle_alpha   90.00
_cell.angle_beta   90.00
_cell.angle_gamma   90.00
#
_symmetry.space_group_name_H-M   'P 1'
#
loop_
_entity.id
_entity.type
_entity.pdbx_description
1 polymer ?
#
loop_
_entity_poly.entity_id
_entity_poly.type
_entity_poly.pdbx_seq_one_letter_code
_entity_poly.pdbx_strand_id
1 'polypeptide(L)'
;MQYKHNNRLAAKVLIAGAAIAILSYLFYPGAGQLGVMLNGDAVAEPLVRFAAVPTFLLVMIITGILMVLLFLGVGVFMLLCAIFVALTGVFIMAPSFWPVLVIIVLMIASMIAGNGNKG
;
A
#
# COMPACT_ATOMS: atom_id res chain seq x y z
N MET A 1 27.93 -3.53 20.80
CA MET A 1 26.68 -3.36 20.03
C MET A 1 27.05 -3.08 18.58
N GLN A 2 27.00 -4.10 17.71
CA GLN A 2 27.41 -4.02 16.31
C GLN A 2 26.16 -3.80 15.43
N TYR A 3 26.02 -2.60 14.87
CA TYR A 3 24.95 -2.27 13.94
C TYR A 3 25.29 -2.90 12.57
N LYS A 4 24.87 -4.16 12.37
CA LYS A 4 25.06 -4.89 11.11
C LYS A 4 24.13 -4.29 10.05
N HIS A 5 24.62 -3.27 9.35
CA HIS A 5 23.89 -2.52 8.34
C HIS A 5 23.55 -3.44 7.16
N ASN A 6 22.27 -3.78 7.01
CA ASN A 6 21.74 -4.63 5.94
C ASN A 6 21.63 -3.84 4.61
N ASN A 7 22.75 -3.26 4.16
CA ASN A 7 22.86 -2.38 2.98
C ASN A 7 22.49 -3.05 1.65
N ARG A 8 22.46 -4.38 1.62
CA ARG A 8 22.20 -5.17 0.42
C ARG A 8 20.79 -4.98 -0.13
N LEU A 9 19.80 -4.72 0.75
CA LEU A 9 18.42 -4.45 0.34
C LEU A 9 18.27 -3.05 -0.25
N ALA A 10 18.81 -2.03 0.43
CA ALA A 10 18.81 -0.66 -0.07
C ALA A 10 19.51 -0.55 -1.44
N ALA A 11 20.66 -1.21 -1.60
CA ALA A 11 21.38 -1.26 -2.88
C ALA A 11 20.56 -1.93 -3.99
N LYS A 12 19.85 -3.03 -3.70
CA LYS A 12 18.97 -3.70 -4.68
C LYS A 12 17.82 -2.81 -5.13
N VAL A 13 17.20 -2.08 -4.19
CA VAL A 13 16.10 -1.15 -4.50
C VAL A 13 16.60 0.01 -5.37
N LEU A 14 17.78 0.57 -5.07
CA LEU A 14 18.41 1.60 -5.88
C LEU A 14 18.71 1.13 -7.31
N ILE A 15 19.28 -0.06 -7.46
CA ILE A 15 19.60 -0.64 -8.77
C ILE A 15 18.31 -0.88 -9.57
N ALA A 16 17.26 -1.42 -8.94
CA ALA A 16 15.96 -1.62 -9.58
C ALA A 16 15.35 -0.28 -10.03
N GLY A 17 15.37 0.74 -9.17
CA GLY A 17 14.89 2.08 -9.50
C GLY A 17 15.66 2.72 -10.66
N ALA A 18 17.00 2.61 -10.66
CA ALA A 18 17.85 3.11 -11.73
C ALA A 18 17.59 2.39 -13.06
N ALA A 19 17.43 1.06 -13.04
CA ALA A 19 17.09 0.28 -14.22
C ALA A 19 15.75 0.71 -14.82
N ILE A 20 14.72 0.90 -13.99
CA ILE A 20 13.41 1.37 -14.42
C ILE A 20 13.51 2.78 -15.02
N ALA A 21 14.28 3.68 -14.41
CA ALA A 21 14.47 5.04 -14.93
C ALA A 21 15.16 5.05 -16.31
N ILE A 22 16.21 4.25 -16.47
CA ILE A 22 16.95 4.10 -17.74
C ILE A 22 16.05 3.52 -18.83
N LEU A 23 15.31 2.44 -18.51
CA LEU A 23 14.37 1.82 -19.45
C LEU A 23 13.26 2.79 -19.84
N SER A 24 12.65 3.50 -18.89
CA SER A 24 11.62 4.51 -19.17
C SER A 24 12.14 5.61 -20.11
N TYR A 25 13.38 6.08 -19.92
CA TYR A 25 13.98 7.09 -20.81
C TYR A 25 14.28 6.54 -22.21
N LEU A 26 14.75 5.30 -22.31
CA LEU A 26 15.03 4.62 -23.58
C LEU A 26 13.77 4.34 -24.39
N PHE A 27 12.68 3.92 -23.73
CA PHE A 27 11.42 3.61 -24.40
C PHE A 27 10.54 4.85 -24.66
N TYR A 28 10.65 5.88 -23.81
CA TYR A 28 9.90 7.13 -23.95
C TYR A 28 10.83 8.35 -23.75
N PRO A 29 11.59 8.75 -24.80
CA PRO A 29 12.53 9.88 -24.73
C PRO A 29 11.84 11.23 -24.45
N GLY A 30 10.52 11.30 -24.58
CA GLY A 30 9.69 12.46 -24.25
C GLY A 30 9.13 12.50 -22.82
N ALA A 31 9.39 11.48 -21.98
CA ALA A 31 8.76 11.35 -20.65
C ALA A 31 9.09 12.46 -19.64
N GLY A 32 9.93 13.44 -20.00
CA GLY A 32 10.28 14.60 -19.17
C GLY A 32 10.11 15.96 -19.85
N GLN A 33 9.66 16.01 -21.11
CA GLN A 33 9.41 17.29 -21.79
C GLN A 33 7.97 17.73 -21.55
N LEU A 34 7.81 18.87 -20.88
CA LEU A 34 6.52 19.55 -20.69
C LEU A 34 6.10 20.21 -22.01
N GLY A 35 5.65 19.39 -22.96
CA GLY A 35 5.19 19.82 -24.28
C GLY A 35 3.80 19.29 -24.54
N VAL A 36 2.91 20.16 -25.00
CA VAL A 36 1.59 19.75 -25.51
C VAL A 36 1.77 19.44 -26.99
N MET A 37 1.43 18.21 -27.38
CA MET A 37 1.36 17.81 -28.78
C MET A 37 -0.07 18.04 -29.26
N LEU A 38 -0.22 18.79 -30.35
CA LEU A 38 -1.52 19.09 -30.95
C LEU A 38 -1.41 18.71 -32.43
N ASN A 39 -2.17 17.69 -32.85
CA ASN A 39 -2.06 17.07 -34.18
C ASN A 39 -0.68 16.49 -34.54
N GLY A 40 0.10 16.03 -33.56
CA GLY A 40 1.40 15.37 -33.79
C GLY A 40 2.60 16.30 -33.87
N ASP A 41 2.38 17.62 -33.96
CA ASP A 41 3.44 18.62 -33.86
C ASP A 41 3.56 19.18 -32.43
N ALA A 42 4.80 19.41 -32.00
CA ALA A 42 5.08 20.06 -30.73
C ALA A 42 4.73 21.56 -30.86
N VAL A 43 3.69 22.01 -30.15
CA VAL A 43 3.28 23.41 -30.21
C VAL A 43 4.39 24.26 -29.59
N ALA A 44 5.03 25.09 -30.43
CA ALA A 44 6.18 25.91 -30.08
C ALA A 44 5.78 27.21 -29.34
N GLU A 45 4.49 27.51 -29.25
CA GLU A 45 3.98 28.74 -28.65
C GLU A 45 4.20 28.74 -27.12
N PRO A 46 4.99 29.68 -26.57
CA PRO A 46 5.35 29.71 -25.15
C PRO A 46 4.15 29.81 -24.21
N LEU A 47 3.06 30.46 -24.65
CA LEU A 47 1.82 30.62 -23.87
C LEU A 47 1.12 29.27 -23.63
N VAL A 48 1.09 28.39 -24.63
CA VAL A 48 0.46 27.07 -24.54
C VAL A 48 1.27 26.14 -23.64
N ARG A 49 2.61 26.26 -23.68
CA ARG A 49 3.49 25.55 -22.74
C ARG A 49 3.31 26.00 -21.30
N PHE A 50 3.11 27.30 -21.06
CA PHE A 50 2.79 27.82 -19.73
C PHE A 50 1.43 27.34 -19.21
N ALA A 51 0.43 27.24 -20.08
CA ALA A 51 -0.89 26.69 -19.72
C ALA A 51 -0.83 25.19 -19.37
N ALA A 52 0.18 24.45 -19.85
CA ALA A 52 0.37 23.04 -19.53
C ALA A 52 0.99 22.80 -18.14
N VAL A 53 1.71 23.78 -17.58
CA VAL A 53 2.37 23.65 -16.27
C VAL A 53 1.37 23.41 -15.13
N PRO A 54 0.26 24.17 -15.00
CA PRO A 54 -0.79 23.89 -14.01
C PRO A 54 -1.38 22.49 -14.14
N THR A 55 -1.61 22.02 -15.37
CA THR A 55 -2.17 20.69 -15.63
C THR A 55 -1.20 19.60 -15.19
N PHE A 56 0.09 19.74 -15.49
CA PHE A 56 1.13 18.82 -15.03
C PHE A 56 1.26 18.80 -13.51
N LEU A 57 1.21 19.97 -12.86
CA LEU A 57 1.22 20.05 -11.39
C LEU A 57 0.02 19.31 -10.79
N LEU A 58 -1.16 19.48 -11.37
CA LEU A 58 -2.37 18.81 -10.93
C LEU A 58 -2.28 17.29 -11.10
N VAL A 59 -1.78 16.81 -12.24
CA VAL A 59 -1.53 15.36 -12.48
C VAL A 59 -0.50 14.81 -11.49
N MET A 60 0.57 15.55 -11.22
CA MET A 60 1.60 15.13 -10.27
C MET A 60 1.04 15.03 -8.84
N ILE A 61 0.21 15.99 -8.42
CA ILE A 61 -0.48 15.95 -7.12
C ILE A 61 -1.39 14.72 -7.04
N ILE A 62 -2.25 14.50 -8.04
CA ILE A 62 -3.15 13.35 -8.07
C ILE A 62 -2.38 12.04 -8.04
N THR A 63 -1.29 11.94 -8.80
CA THR A 63 -0.43 10.74 -8.84
C THR A 63 0.24 10.51 -7.49
N GLY A 64 0.71 11.56 -6.83
CA GLY A 64 1.26 11.49 -5.47
C GLY A 64 0.23 10.99 -4.45
N ILE A 65 -1.00 11.52 -4.51
CA ILE A 65 -2.11 11.06 -3.66
C ILE A 65 -2.40 9.57 -3.93
N LEU A 66 -2.46 9.17 -5.20
CA LEU A 66 -2.66 7.76 -5.58
C LEU A 66 -1.56 6.86 -5.02
N MET A 67 -0.29 7.27 -5.09
CA MET A 67 0.82 6.52 -4.50
C MET A 67 0.67 6.36 -2.99
N VAL A 68 0.30 7.43 -2.28
CA VAL A 68 0.06 7.37 -0.83
C VAL A 68 -1.12 6.44 -0.51
N LEU A 69 -2.22 6.52 -1.27
CA LEU A 69 -3.37 5.62 -1.12
C LEU A 69 -2.98 4.16 -1.39
N LEU A 70 -2.18 3.89 -2.42
CA LEU A 70 -1.67 2.55 -2.72
C LEU A 70 -0.78 2.03 -1.60
N PHE A 71 0.13 2.85 -1.09
CA PHE A 71 0.99 2.48 0.02
C PHE A 71 0.18 2.24 1.30
N LEU A 72 -0.80 3.08 1.59
CA LEU A 72 -1.71 2.90 2.71
C LEU A 72 -2.54 1.63 2.55
N GLY A 73 -3.07 1.37 1.35
CA GLY A 73 -3.81 0.15 1.05
C GLY A 73 -2.96 -1.10 1.27
N VAL A 74 -1.80 -1.18 0.60
CA VAL A 74 -0.87 -2.32 0.73
C VAL A 74 -0.35 -2.45 2.17
N GLY A 75 -0.07 -1.34 2.84
CA GLY A 75 0.38 -1.31 4.23
C GLY A 75 -0.66 -1.83 5.21
N VAL A 76 -1.93 -1.40 5.07
CA VAL A 76 -3.05 -1.91 5.87
C VAL A 76 -3.28 -3.39 5.60
N PHE A 77 -3.19 -3.83 4.34
CA PHE A 77 -3.29 -5.26 4.01
C PHE A 77 -2.17 -6.09 4.66
N MET A 78 -0.92 -5.62 4.63
CA MET A 78 0.19 -6.28 5.31
C MET A 78 0.00 -6.31 6.83
N LEU A 79 -0.49 -5.22 7.43
CA LEU A 79 -0.80 -5.14 8.86
C LEU A 79 -1.90 -6.14 9.25
N LEU A 80 -3.01 -6.18 8.49
CA LEU A 80 -4.10 -7.14 8.73
C LEU A 80 -3.59 -8.58 8.65
N CYS A 81 -2.79 -8.89 7.63
CA CYS A 81 -2.19 -10.21 7.47
C CYS A 81 -1.30 -10.57 8.67
N ALA A 82 -0.44 -9.65 9.11
CA ALA A 82 0.41 -9.86 10.28
C ALA A 82 -0.41 -10.08 11.56
N ILE A 83 -1.47 -9.30 11.78
CA ILE A 83 -2.39 -9.47 12.92
C ILE A 83 -3.05 -10.85 12.86
N PHE A 84 -3.54 -11.27 11.69
CA PHE A 84 -4.20 -12.56 11.51
C PHE A 84 -3.25 -13.74 11.80
N VAL A 85 -2.01 -13.65 11.30
CA VAL A 85 -0.96 -14.63 11.58
C VAL A 85 -0.62 -14.66 13.06
N ALA A 86 -0.51 -13.48 13.72
CA ALA A 86 -0.25 -13.40 15.15
C ALA A 86 -1.39 -14.04 15.97
N LEU A 87 -2.65 -13.75 15.63
CA LEU A 87 -3.82 -14.37 16.29
C LEU A 87 -3.81 -15.90 16.14
N THR A 88 -3.56 -16.38 14.92
CA THR A 88 -3.50 -17.83 14.66
C THR A 88 -2.33 -18.47 15.40
N GLY A 89 -1.17 -17.80 15.43
CA GLY A 89 -0.01 -18.21 16.20
C GLY A 89 -0.31 -18.35 17.70
N VAL A 90 -0.98 -17.35 18.29
CA VAL A 90 -1.42 -17.40 19.70
C VAL A 90 -2.41 -18.53 19.92
N PHE A 91 -3.37 -18.72 19.02
CA PHE A 91 -4.36 -19.78 19.10
C PHE A 91 -3.75 -21.19 19.11
N ILE A 92 -2.65 -21.39 18.39
CA ILE A 92 -1.91 -22.68 18.34
C ILE A 92 -0.95 -22.81 19.52
N MET A 93 -0.21 -21.75 19.88
CA MET A 93 0.84 -21.80 20.91
C MET A 93 0.30 -21.72 22.34
N ALA A 94 -0.91 -21.20 22.56
CA ALA A 94 -1.53 -21.09 23.89
C ALA A 94 -2.81 -21.94 24.04
N PRO A 95 -2.72 -23.28 23.86
CA PRO A 95 -3.88 -24.18 23.93
C PRO A 95 -4.49 -24.27 25.33
N SER A 96 -3.76 -23.87 26.38
CA SER A 96 -4.26 -23.83 27.75
C SER A 96 -5.38 -22.81 27.99
N PHE A 97 -5.54 -21.81 27.11
CA PHE A 97 -6.63 -20.82 27.22
C PHE A 97 -7.94 -21.27 26.56
N TRP A 98 -7.91 -22.25 25.66
CA TRP A 98 -9.11 -22.77 25.00
C TRP A 98 -10.18 -23.29 25.95
N PRO A 99 -9.87 -24.12 26.97
CA PRO A 99 -10.89 -24.63 27.88
C PRO A 99 -11.66 -23.51 28.59
N VAL A 100 -10.97 -22.44 28.98
CA VAL A 100 -11.59 -21.28 29.64
C VAL A 100 -12.53 -20.54 28.68
N LEU A 101 -12.09 -20.32 27.43
CA LEU A 101 -12.93 -19.73 26.37
C LEU A 101 -14.19 -20.57 26.10
N VAL A 102 -14.05 -21.90 26.04
CA VAL A 102 -15.18 -22.82 25.83
C VAL A 102 -16.19 -22.72 26.98
N ILE A 103 -15.73 -22.66 28.24
CA ILE A 103 -16.61 -22.53 29.41
C ILE A 103 -17.40 -21.21 29.35
N ILE A 104 -16.74 -20.10 29.03
CA ILE A 104 -17.38 -18.78 28.93
C ILE A 104 -18.45 -18.79 27.83
N VAL A 105 -18.14 -19.35 26.65
CA VAL A 105 -19.10 -19.47 25.54
C VAL A 105 -20.31 -20.33 25.94
N LEU A 106 -20.09 -21.45 26.63
CA LEU A 106 -21.16 -22.31 27.16
C LEU A 106 -22.07 -21.57 28.15
N MET A 107 -21.49 -20.73 29.00
CA MET A 107 -22.22 -19.94 29.99
C MET A 107 -23.11 -18.88 29.31
N ILE A 108 -22.58 -18.18 28.30
CA ILE A 108 -23.34 -17.21 27.49
C ILE A 108 -24.46 -17.92 26.71
N ALA A 109 -24.17 -19.06 26.08
CA ALA A 109 -25.18 -19.83 25.35
C ALA A 109 -26.32 -20.30 26.27
N SER A 110 -26.00 -20.72 27.51
CA SER A 110 -27.01 -21.11 28.51
C SER A 110 -27.87 -19.92 28.96
N MET A 111 -27.28 -18.73 29.11
CA MET A 111 -28.05 -17.51 29.40
C MET A 111 -29.03 -17.17 28.27
N ILE A 112 -28.60 -17.32 27.01
CA ILE A 112 -29.45 -17.05 25.83
C ILE A 112 -30.57 -18.09 25.72
N ALA A 113 -30.25 -19.38 25.84
CA ALA A 113 -31.24 -20.46 25.75
C ALA A 113 -32.25 -20.43 26.91
N GLY A 114 -31.80 -20.11 28.13
CA GLY A 114 -32.66 -19.97 29.31
C GLY A 114 -33.59 -18.74 29.26
N ASN A 115 -33.23 -17.70 28.50
CA ASN A 115 -34.07 -16.53 28.29
C ASN A 115 -35.13 -16.72 27.19
N GLY A 116 -34.89 -17.63 26.24
CA GLY A 116 -35.85 -17.99 25.18
C GLY A 116 -36.99 -18.93 25.63
N ASN A 117 -36.87 -19.54 26.81
CA ASN A 117 -37.83 -20.54 27.33
C ASN A 117 -38.83 -19.95 28.37
N LYS A 118 -39.02 -18.62 28.37
CA LYS A 118 -39.98 -17.88 29.22
C LYS A 118 -41.07 -17.18 28.38
N GLY A 119 -41.52 -17.81 27.30
CA GLY A 119 -42.68 -17.42 26.50
C GLY A 119 -43.77 -18.48 26.60
#